data_AF-A0A349K3B7-F1
#
_entry.id   AF-A0A349K3B7-F1
#
_cell.length_a   1.000
_cell.length_b   1.000
_cell.length_c   1.000
_cell.angle_alpha   90.00
_cell.angle_beta   90.00
_cell.angle_gamma   90.00
#
_symmetry.space_group_name_H-M   'P 1'
#
loop_
_entity.id
_entity.type
_entity.pdbx_description
1 polymer ?
#
loop_
_entity_poly.entity_id
_entity_poly.type
_entity_poly.pdbx_seq_one_letter_code
_entity_poly.pdbx_strand_id
1 'polypeptide(L)'
;MGNVQWAMPGMNQEVEDDEPEVSDERSADSVFEFNYIPRDIKAHLDRFVIRQDEAKKALSIAVCDHYNHAKYLRGLENEHGKLPEGIELQKQNVIVVGPTGVGKTYLIKHIAELIGVPFVKADATKFSETGYVGGDVDDLVRDLVQKAEGDVELAEFGIIYIDE
;
A
#
# COMPACT_ATOMS: atom_id res chain seq x y z
N MET A 1 -56.80 26.08 -23.56
CA MET A 1 -55.82 27.03 -23.00
C MET A 1 -56.00 27.01 -21.48
N GLY A 2 -55.13 26.47 -20.64
CA GLY A 2 -53.85 25.80 -20.80
C GLY A 2 -53.60 24.97 -19.54
N ASN A 3 -52.81 23.89 -19.70
CA ASN A 3 -52.50 22.87 -18.71
C ASN A 3 -52.00 23.40 -17.36
N VAL A 4 -52.48 22.80 -16.27
CA VAL A 4 -51.87 22.87 -14.95
C VAL A 4 -50.89 21.69 -14.85
N GLN A 5 -49.59 21.98 -14.89
CA GLN A 5 -48.53 20.98 -14.86
C GLN A 5 -48.11 20.76 -13.40
N TRP A 6 -48.37 19.57 -12.89
CA TRP A 6 -47.96 19.11 -11.56
C TRP A 6 -46.54 18.56 -11.68
N ALA A 7 -45.56 19.22 -11.05
CA ALA A 7 -44.19 18.70 -10.97
C ALA A 7 -44.01 17.97 -9.62
N MET A 8 -43.79 16.66 -9.68
CA MET A 8 -43.27 15.91 -8.54
C MET A 8 -41.74 16.05 -8.50
N PRO A 9 -41.14 16.30 -7.33
CA PRO A 9 -39.68 16.35 -7.19
C PRO A 9 -39.15 14.93 -7.01
N GLY A 10 -38.32 14.48 -7.96
CA GLY A 10 -37.66 13.18 -7.89
C GLY A 10 -36.53 13.06 -8.91
N MET A 11 -35.34 12.80 -8.37
CA MET A 11 -34.21 12.06 -8.97
C MET A 11 -33.30 12.83 -9.94
N ASN A 12 -32.18 13.33 -9.40
CA ASN A 12 -30.84 12.82 -9.70
C ASN A 12 -29.82 13.60 -8.83
N GLN A 13 -29.55 13.08 -7.63
CA GLN A 13 -28.26 13.35 -6.98
C GLN A 13 -27.37 12.20 -7.40
N GLU A 14 -26.57 12.45 -8.44
CA GLU A 14 -25.31 11.74 -8.62
C GLU A 14 -24.50 12.08 -7.37
N VAL A 15 -24.27 11.07 -6.53
CA VAL A 15 -23.36 11.17 -5.40
C VAL A 15 -21.98 11.14 -6.04
N GLU A 16 -21.39 12.31 -6.24
CA GLU A 16 -19.95 12.42 -6.47
C GLU A 16 -19.27 11.86 -5.21
N ASP A 17 -18.76 10.65 -5.32
CA ASP A 17 -17.78 10.10 -4.38
C ASP A 17 -16.53 10.98 -4.48
N ASP A 18 -16.53 12.06 -3.72
CA ASP A 18 -15.42 12.98 -3.52
C ASP A 18 -14.37 12.25 -2.65
N GLU A 19 -13.68 11.25 -3.23
CA GLU A 19 -12.43 10.77 -2.68
C GLU A 19 -11.45 11.95 -2.75
N PRO A 20 -10.89 12.42 -1.63
CA PRO A 20 -9.94 13.51 -1.69
C PRO A 20 -8.72 13.03 -2.48
N GLU A 21 -8.51 13.58 -3.68
CA GLU A 21 -7.24 13.47 -4.40
C GLU A 21 -6.17 14.19 -3.58
N VAL A 22 -5.52 13.44 -2.70
CA VAL A 22 -4.30 13.89 -2.03
C VAL A 22 -3.16 13.71 -3.02
N SER A 23 -2.92 14.71 -3.85
CA SER A 23 -1.69 14.81 -4.65
C SER A 23 -0.54 15.21 -3.71
N ASP A 24 -0.05 14.23 -2.96
CA ASP A 24 1.14 14.36 -2.12
C ASP A 24 2.35 14.07 -3.01
N GLU A 25 3.00 15.13 -3.53
CA GLU A 25 4.32 15.07 -4.17
C GLU A 25 5.32 14.50 -3.15
N ARG A 26 5.49 13.18 -3.13
CA ARG A 26 6.35 12.47 -2.16
C ARG A 26 7.55 11.90 -2.89
N SER A 27 8.71 12.48 -2.63
CA SER A 27 10.01 12.00 -3.10
C SER A 27 10.54 10.86 -2.22
N ALA A 28 11.35 9.96 -2.78
CA ALA A 28 12.03 8.88 -2.06
C ALA A 28 12.70 9.31 -0.73
N ASP A 29 13.15 10.57 -0.63
CA ASP A 29 13.70 11.20 0.58
C ASP A 29 12.82 11.02 1.84
N SER A 30 11.49 11.03 1.73
CA SER A 30 10.60 10.87 2.88
C SER A 30 10.64 9.46 3.47
N VAL A 31 10.87 8.43 2.65
CA VAL A 31 10.99 7.04 3.12
C VAL A 31 12.30 6.85 3.90
N PHE A 32 13.36 7.58 3.54
CA PHE A 32 14.62 7.56 4.29
C PHE A 32 14.52 8.16 5.69
N GLU A 33 13.50 8.99 5.92
CA GLU A 33 13.14 9.49 7.25
C GLU A 33 12.28 8.51 8.06
N PHE A 34 12.07 7.27 7.59
CA PHE A 34 11.39 6.26 8.40
C PHE A 34 12.07 6.10 9.77
N ASN A 35 11.37 6.55 10.80
CA ASN A 35 11.81 6.58 12.19
C ASN A 35 10.69 6.09 13.14
N TYR A 36 9.69 5.40 12.59
CA TYR A 36 8.58 4.86 13.36
C TYR A 36 9.02 3.65 14.18
N ILE A 37 8.59 3.59 15.45
CA ILE A 37 8.69 2.36 16.24
C ILE A 37 7.40 1.54 16.09
N PRO A 38 7.42 0.21 16.34
CA PRO A 38 6.24 -0.64 16.15
C PRO A 38 5.00 -0.15 16.94
N ARG A 39 5.22 0.53 18.05
CA ARG A 39 4.14 1.13 18.86
C ARG A 39 3.41 2.25 18.11
N ASP A 40 4.11 3.04 17.31
CA ASP A 40 3.55 4.17 16.57
C ASP A 40 2.67 3.68 15.42
N ILE A 41 3.16 2.69 14.67
CA ILE A 41 2.39 2.04 13.60
C ILE A 41 1.13 1.41 14.17
N LYS A 42 1.25 0.65 15.27
CA LYS A 42 0.10 0.04 15.94
C LYS A 42 -0.92 1.09 16.39
N ALA A 43 -0.46 2.21 16.96
CA ALA A 43 -1.31 3.30 17.39
C ALA A 43 -2.00 4.05 16.22
N HIS A 44 -1.34 4.13 15.07
CA HIS A 44 -1.98 4.62 13.84
C HIS A 44 -3.10 3.67 13.40
N LEU A 45 -2.81 2.36 13.31
CA LEU A 45 -3.78 1.35 12.89
C LEU A 45 -4.97 1.23 13.85
N ASP A 46 -4.78 1.49 15.15
CA ASP A 46 -5.85 1.52 16.14
C ASP A 46 -6.97 2.54 15.80
N ARG A 47 -6.65 3.60 15.05
CA ARG A 47 -7.64 4.62 14.66
C ARG A 47 -8.58 4.15 13.55
N PHE A 48 -8.14 3.19 12.75
CA PHE A 48 -8.82 2.74 11.53
C PHE A 48 -9.40 1.34 11.65
N VAL A 49 -8.74 0.45 12.42
CA VAL A 49 -9.16 -0.95 12.58
C VAL A 49 -9.34 -1.30 14.05
N ILE A 50 -10.61 -1.50 14.40
CA ILE A 50 -11.05 -1.84 15.75
C ILE A 50 -10.76 -3.33 16.03
N ARG A 51 -10.17 -3.64 17.19
CA ARG A 51 -9.67 -4.97 17.57
C ARG A 51 -8.52 -5.44 16.67
N GLN A 52 -8.35 -6.75 16.45
CA GLN A 52 -7.23 -7.32 15.66
C GLN A 52 -5.84 -6.97 16.24
N ASP A 53 -5.72 -6.95 17.58
CA ASP A 53 -4.50 -6.48 18.25
C ASP A 53 -3.25 -7.28 17.89
N GLU A 54 -3.36 -8.60 17.78
CA GLU A 54 -2.25 -9.48 17.37
C GLU A 54 -1.82 -9.20 15.93
N ALA A 55 -2.76 -9.03 15.00
CA ALA A 55 -2.45 -8.71 13.60
C ALA A 55 -1.77 -7.34 13.48
N LYS A 56 -2.31 -6.31 14.15
CA LYS A 56 -1.71 -4.97 14.17
C LYS A 56 -0.29 -4.99 14.74
N LYS A 57 -0.07 -5.72 15.85
CA LYS A 57 1.25 -5.87 16.46
C LYS A 57 2.23 -6.58 15.52
N ALA A 58 1.84 -7.71 14.95
CA ALA A 58 2.68 -8.47 14.02
C ALA A 58 3.06 -7.66 12.78
N LEU A 59 2.08 -7.00 12.16
CA LEU A 59 2.32 -6.12 11.01
C LEU A 59 3.23 -4.96 11.36
N SER A 60 3.03 -4.31 12.52
CA SER A 60 3.87 -3.19 12.95
C SER A 60 5.33 -3.61 13.13
N ILE A 61 5.59 -4.81 13.67
CA ILE A 61 6.94 -5.34 13.82
C ILE A 61 7.56 -5.64 12.45
N ALA A 62 6.84 -6.38 11.59
CA ALA A 62 7.34 -6.79 10.29
C ALA A 62 7.67 -5.57 9.39
N VAL A 63 6.82 -4.55 9.40
CA VAL A 63 7.01 -3.31 8.65
C VAL A 63 8.21 -2.53 9.18
N CYS A 64 8.32 -2.33 10.50
CA CYS A 64 9.48 -1.67 11.07
C CYS A 64 10.77 -2.41 10.73
N ASP A 65 10.79 -3.74 10.83
CA ASP A 65 11.97 -4.53 10.49
C ASP A 65 12.33 -4.36 9.00
N HIS A 66 11.34 -4.45 8.11
CA HIS A 66 11.52 -4.29 6.67
C HIS A 66 12.17 -2.94 6.30
N TYR A 67 11.59 -1.82 6.77
CA TYR A 67 12.09 -0.48 6.40
C TYR A 67 13.38 -0.11 7.11
N ASN A 68 13.60 -0.57 8.35
CA ASN A 68 14.89 -0.38 9.02
C ASN A 68 16.01 -1.15 8.29
N HIS A 69 15.72 -2.37 7.86
CA HIS A 69 16.66 -3.16 7.07
C HIS A 69 16.95 -2.49 5.73
N ALA A 70 15.91 -2.05 5.00
CA ALA A 70 16.07 -1.38 3.71
C ALA A 70 16.90 -0.08 3.84
N LYS A 71 16.63 0.73 4.87
CA LYS A 71 17.41 1.94 5.20
C LYS A 71 18.87 1.63 5.52
N TYR A 72 19.12 0.60 6.32
CA TYR A 72 20.48 0.17 6.66
C TYR A 72 21.28 -0.22 5.42
N LEU A 73 20.68 -1.01 4.52
CA LEU A 73 21.34 -1.44 3.29
C LEU A 73 21.67 -0.29 2.34
N ARG A 74 20.74 0.64 2.14
CA ARG A 74 21.03 1.82 1.30
C ARG A 74 22.10 2.70 1.93
N GLY A 75 22.15 2.78 3.26
CA GLY A 75 23.25 3.43 3.98
C GLY A 75 24.61 2.83 3.62
N LEU A 76 24.73 1.50 3.66
CA LEU A 76 25.95 0.80 3.26
C LEU A 76 26.31 1.02 1.78
N GLU A 77 25.31 0.99 0.90
CA GLU A 77 25.52 1.24 -0.52
C GLU A 77 26.01 2.66 -0.81
N ASN A 78 25.46 3.66 -0.12
CA ASN A 78 25.89 5.05 -0.24
C ASN A 78 27.31 5.28 0.30
N GLU A 79 27.70 4.58 1.37
CA GLU A 79 29.04 4.69 1.96
C GLU A 79 30.12 3.99 1.13
N HIS A 80 29.82 2.83 0.55
CA HIS A 80 30.79 1.98 -0.16
C HIS A 80 30.68 2.05 -1.68
N GLY A 81 29.68 2.75 -2.21
CA GLY A 81 29.34 2.84 -3.65
C GLY A 81 28.70 1.57 -4.22
N LYS A 82 28.70 0.47 -3.46
CA LYS A 82 28.05 -0.82 -3.74
C LYS A 82 27.76 -1.54 -2.43
N LEU A 83 26.75 -2.41 -2.43
CA LEU A 83 26.51 -3.35 -1.34
C LEU A 83 27.75 -4.25 -1.11
N PRO A 84 28.22 -4.40 0.15
CA PRO A 84 29.32 -5.30 0.48
C PRO A 84 29.08 -6.74 0.02
N GLU A 85 30.11 -7.37 -0.55
CA GLU A 85 30.04 -8.79 -0.94
C GLU A 85 29.79 -9.68 0.29
N GLY A 86 28.78 -10.55 0.22
CA GLY A 86 28.41 -11.50 1.27
C GLY A 86 27.19 -11.12 2.11
N ILE A 87 26.53 -10.00 1.83
CA ILE A 87 25.21 -9.71 2.43
C ILE A 87 24.13 -10.46 1.64
N GLU A 88 23.54 -11.50 2.26
CA GLU A 88 22.36 -12.17 1.71
C GLU A 88 21.10 -11.35 2.02
N LEU A 89 20.42 -10.89 0.97
CA LEU A 89 19.19 -10.11 1.07
C LEU A 89 17.98 -11.05 1.16
N GLN A 90 17.51 -11.33 2.38
CA GLN A 90 16.26 -12.06 2.56
C GLN A 90 15.11 -11.09 2.86
N LYS A 91 14.21 -10.89 1.88
CA LYS A 91 12.99 -10.11 2.09
C LYS A 91 12.01 -10.89 2.96
N GLN A 92 11.46 -10.23 3.97
CA GLN A 92 10.41 -10.79 4.83
C GLN A 92 9.04 -10.41 4.28
N ASN A 93 8.43 -11.32 3.52
CA ASN A 93 7.05 -11.16 3.06
C ASN A 93 6.08 -11.58 4.17
N VAL A 94 4.91 -10.94 4.22
CA VAL A 94 3.89 -11.18 5.26
C VAL A 94 2.67 -11.85 4.64
N ILE A 95 2.14 -12.87 5.31
CA ILE A 95 0.85 -13.49 4.99
C ILE A 95 -0.16 -13.11 6.08
N VAL A 96 -1.29 -12.53 5.69
CA VAL A 96 -2.36 -12.14 6.62
C VAL A 96 -3.57 -13.06 6.43
N VAL A 97 -3.87 -13.87 7.45
CA VAL A 97 -4.98 -14.83 7.41
C VAL A 97 -6.12 -14.36 8.31
N GLY A 98 -7.34 -14.43 7.80
CA GLY A 98 -8.54 -14.16 8.58
C GLY A 98 -9.82 -14.19 7.73
N PRO A 99 -11.01 -14.10 8.35
CA PRO A 99 -12.29 -14.06 7.64
C PRO A 99 -12.41 -12.87 6.68
N THR A 100 -13.39 -12.91 5.79
CA THR A 100 -13.74 -11.74 4.97
C THR A 100 -14.32 -10.62 5.84
N GLY A 101 -14.13 -9.37 5.43
CA GLY A 101 -14.71 -8.20 6.12
C GLY A 101 -14.07 -7.80 7.45
N VAL A 102 -12.97 -8.42 7.89
CA VAL A 102 -12.29 -8.07 9.16
C VAL A 102 -11.26 -6.93 9.04
N GLY A 103 -11.13 -6.34 7.86
CA GLY A 103 -10.23 -5.20 7.62
C GLY A 103 -8.79 -5.56 7.21
N LYS A 104 -8.53 -6.76 6.67
CA LYS A 104 -7.18 -7.16 6.20
C LYS A 104 -6.60 -6.17 5.19
N THR A 105 -7.32 -5.92 4.10
CA THR A 105 -6.94 -4.95 3.06
C THR A 105 -6.78 -3.54 3.64
N TYR A 106 -7.66 -3.16 4.57
CA TYR A 106 -7.65 -1.82 5.18
C TYR A 106 -6.42 -1.61 6.06
N LEU A 107 -5.99 -2.62 6.83
CA LEU A 107 -4.74 -2.57 7.59
C LEU A 107 -3.55 -2.26 6.69
N ILE A 108 -3.40 -2.97 5.57
CA ILE A 108 -2.24 -2.81 4.69
C ILE A 108 -2.27 -1.46 3.96
N LYS A 109 -3.46 -1.01 3.51
CA LYS A 109 -3.61 0.32 2.91
C LYS A 109 -3.17 1.43 3.87
N HIS A 110 -3.62 1.41 5.12
CA HIS A 110 -3.24 2.41 6.13
C HIS A 110 -1.76 2.35 6.53
N ILE A 111 -1.14 1.17 6.47
CA ILE A 111 0.33 1.06 6.64
C ILE A 111 1.04 1.81 5.51
N ALA A 112 0.65 1.59 4.26
CA ALA A 112 1.28 2.27 3.12
C ALA A 112 1.10 3.79 3.19
N GLU A 113 -0.10 4.25 3.56
CA GLU A 113 -0.40 5.68 3.73
C GLU A 113 0.43 6.32 4.86
N LEU A 114 0.59 5.64 6.01
CA LEU A 114 1.41 6.13 7.12
C LEU A 114 2.89 6.29 6.73
N ILE A 115 3.42 5.35 5.95
CA ILE A 115 4.82 5.33 5.55
C ILE A 115 5.06 6.28 4.38
N GLY A 116 4.03 6.50 3.55
CA GLY A 116 4.10 7.35 2.37
C GLY A 116 4.74 6.67 1.18
N VAL A 117 4.49 5.37 1.00
CA VAL A 117 5.02 4.56 -0.11
C VAL A 117 3.93 4.18 -1.10
N PRO A 118 4.27 3.92 -2.38
CA PRO A 118 3.30 3.49 -3.38
C PRO A 118 2.69 2.15 -2.97
N PHE A 119 1.39 2.01 -3.21
CA PHE A 119 0.60 0.83 -2.84
C PHE A 119 -0.17 0.31 -4.05
N VAL A 120 -0.04 -0.98 -4.33
CA VAL A 120 -0.81 -1.68 -5.37
C VAL A 120 -1.51 -2.88 -4.77
N LYS A 121 -2.81 -3.01 -5.04
CA LYS A 121 -3.60 -4.21 -4.73
C LYS A 121 -3.76 -5.06 -5.99
N ALA A 122 -3.47 -6.35 -5.86
CA ALA A 122 -3.66 -7.37 -6.88
C ALA A 122 -4.65 -8.45 -6.37
N ASP A 123 -5.32 -9.11 -7.32
CA ASP A 123 -6.18 -10.28 -7.06
C ASP A 123 -5.46 -11.51 -7.62
N ALA A 124 -5.11 -12.49 -6.77
CA ALA A 124 -4.28 -13.61 -7.15
C ALA A 124 -4.98 -14.54 -8.16
N THR A 125 -6.31 -14.55 -8.22
CA THR A 125 -7.08 -15.37 -9.17
C THR A 125 -6.82 -14.97 -10.63
N LYS A 126 -6.36 -13.73 -10.87
CA LYS A 126 -6.01 -13.23 -12.19
C LYS A 126 -4.69 -13.78 -12.72
N PHE A 127 -3.83 -14.31 -11.85
CA PHE A 127 -2.51 -14.86 -12.18
C PHE A 127 -2.59 -16.39 -12.33
N SER A 128 -3.53 -16.85 -13.16
CA SER A 128 -3.71 -18.29 -13.44
C SER A 128 -2.79 -18.78 -14.57
N GLU A 129 -2.56 -20.09 -14.58
CA GLU A 129 -1.54 -20.78 -15.36
C GLU A 129 -1.69 -20.59 -16.89
N THR A 130 -0.65 -20.00 -17.49
CA THR A 130 -0.33 -19.92 -18.93
C THR A 130 -1.48 -20.01 -19.93
N GLY A 131 -1.93 -18.84 -20.43
CA GLY A 131 -2.26 -18.72 -21.85
C GLY A 131 -3.67 -18.29 -22.25
N TYR A 132 -4.52 -17.78 -21.36
CA TYR A 132 -5.87 -17.37 -21.76
C TYR A 132 -6.41 -16.07 -21.15
N VAL A 133 -5.57 -15.03 -21.08
CA VAL A 133 -5.88 -13.71 -20.48
C VAL A 133 -5.79 -13.78 -18.94
N GLY A 134 -4.55 -13.77 -18.44
CA GLY A 134 -4.24 -13.59 -17.02
C GLY A 134 -3.39 -12.33 -16.87
N GLY A 135 -3.58 -11.58 -15.78
CA GLY A 135 -2.79 -10.37 -15.51
C GLY A 135 -1.30 -10.71 -15.48
N ASP A 136 -0.46 -9.85 -16.05
CA ASP A 136 0.98 -10.03 -16.01
C ASP A 136 1.52 -9.62 -14.63
N VAL A 137 2.42 -10.41 -14.06
CA VAL A 137 3.10 -10.04 -12.80
C VAL A 137 3.91 -8.76 -13.00
N ASP A 138 4.43 -8.55 -14.21
CA ASP A 138 5.13 -7.33 -14.58
C ASP A 138 4.22 -6.10 -14.53
N ASP A 139 2.91 -6.27 -14.76
CA ASP A 139 1.94 -5.17 -14.68
C ASP A 139 1.82 -4.65 -13.24
N LEU A 140 1.92 -5.51 -12.21
CA LEU A 140 1.90 -5.05 -10.81
C LEU A 140 3.08 -4.14 -10.47
N VAL A 141 4.25 -4.46 -10.99
CA VAL A 141 5.46 -3.65 -10.78
C VAL A 141 5.34 -2.34 -11.57
N ARG A 142 4.81 -2.39 -12.80
CA ARG A 142 4.53 -1.18 -13.59
C ARG A 142 3.53 -0.25 -12.91
N ASP A 143 2.45 -0.82 -12.38
CA ASP A 143 1.44 -0.08 -11.61
C ASP A 143 2.07 0.57 -10.38
N LEU A 144 3.01 -0.12 -9.71
CA LEU A 144 3.70 0.42 -8.54
C LEU A 144 4.58 1.62 -8.90
N VAL A 145 5.34 1.53 -10.00
CA VAL A 145 6.13 2.65 -10.53
C VAL A 145 5.23 3.80 -10.99
N GLN A 146 4.09 3.50 -11.61
CA GLN A 146 3.12 4.52 -11.99
C GLN A 146 2.54 5.23 -10.74
N LYS A 147 2.26 4.49 -9.67
CA LYS A 147 1.84 5.05 -8.38
C LYS A 147 2.93 5.87 -7.67
N ALA A 148 4.18 5.65 -8.04
CA ALA A 148 5.33 6.48 -7.65
C ALA A 148 5.61 7.63 -8.64
N GLU A 149 4.69 7.92 -9.57
CA GLU A 149 4.83 8.99 -10.58
C GLU A 149 6.09 8.83 -11.47
N GLY A 150 6.56 7.59 -11.64
CA GLY A 150 7.77 7.27 -12.39
C GLY A 150 9.06 7.27 -11.57
N ASP A 151 9.01 7.58 -10.27
CA ASP A 151 10.15 7.45 -9.36
C ASP A 151 10.42 5.96 -9.03
N VAL A 152 11.45 5.41 -9.67
CA VAL A 152 11.86 4.02 -9.47
C VAL A 152 12.42 3.81 -8.06
N GLU A 153 13.15 4.78 -7.51
CA GLU A 153 13.73 4.65 -6.17
C GLU A 153 12.62 4.56 -5.12
N LEU A 154 11.58 5.39 -5.24
CA LEU A 154 10.42 5.32 -4.36
C LEU A 154 9.63 4.01 -4.56
N ALA A 155 9.50 3.54 -5.80
CA ALA A 155 8.80 2.29 -6.12
C ALA A 155 9.44 1.04 -5.51
N GLU A 156 10.77 1.01 -5.34
CA GLU A 156 11.49 -0.09 -4.69
C GLU A 156 11.06 -0.30 -3.23
N PHE A 157 10.60 0.76 -2.55
CA PHE A 157 10.07 0.74 -1.19
C PHE A 157 8.55 0.50 -1.13
N GLY A 158 7.91 0.31 -2.28
CA GLY A 158 6.47 0.14 -2.40
C GLY A 158 5.92 -1.16 -1.80
N ILE A 159 4.62 -1.15 -1.52
CA ILE A 159 3.88 -2.28 -0.96
C ILE A 159 2.97 -2.86 -2.05
N ILE A 160 3.18 -4.14 -2.36
CA ILE A 160 2.27 -4.94 -3.18
C ILE A 160 1.45 -5.82 -2.24
N TYR A 161 0.13 -5.67 -2.29
CA TYR A 161 -0.81 -6.50 -1.55
C TYR A 161 -1.56 -7.41 -2.51
N ILE A 162 -1.38 -8.72 -2.34
CA ILE A 162 -2.07 -9.74 -3.11
C ILE A 162 -3.21 -10.29 -2.25
N ASP A 163 -4.43 -10.13 -2.73
CA ASP A 163 -5.67 -10.63 -2.12
C ASP A 163 -6.22 -11.77 -2.99
N GLU A 164 -7.16 -12.54 -2.46
CA GLU A 164 -7.80 -13.70 -3.12
C GLU A 164 -6.88 -14.86 -3.55
#